data_AF-A0A7W4AE46-F1
#
_entry.id   AF-A0A7W4AE46-F1
#
_cell.length_a   1.000
_cell.length_b   1.000
_cell.length_c   1.000
_cell.angle_alpha   90.00
_cell.angle_beta   90.00
_cell.angle_gamma   90.00
#
_symmetry.space_group_name_H-M   'P 1'
#
loop_
_entity.id
_entity.type
_entity.pdbx_description
1 polymer ?
#
loop_
_entity_poly.entity_id
_entity_poly.type
_entity_poly.pdbx_seq_one_letter_code
_entity_poly.pdbx_strand_id
1 'polypeptide(L)'
;MIIYRILFLNLIFVSVAILASDKSDGTTDEQWNKYLEHKATWDKMLKDRYDNELKHTPPKPPWIKYPNRHPTDIFWRMGNGEDYLADYFGLYFKYSSKAEINAYKLKYPEHTDWLGTYESIEN
;
A
#
# COMPACT_ATOMS: atom_id res chain seq x y z
N MET A 1 -1.29 -25.38 13.01
CA MET A 1 -0.43 -24.21 13.23
C MET A 1 -0.96 -23.02 12.42
N ILE A 2 -2.14 -22.51 12.78
CA ILE A 2 -2.87 -21.44 12.05
C ILE A 2 -3.60 -20.58 13.09
N ILE A 3 -2.86 -20.01 14.06
CA ILE A 3 -3.46 -19.17 15.12
C ILE A 3 -2.75 -17.80 15.25
N TYR A 4 -1.55 -17.63 14.68
CA TYR A 4 -0.79 -16.38 14.82
C TYR A 4 -1.07 -15.29 13.77
N ARG A 5 -1.91 -15.53 12.75
CA ARG A 5 -2.18 -14.53 11.71
C ARG A 5 -3.32 -13.54 12.02
N ILE A 6 -4.15 -13.80 13.03
CA ILE A 6 -5.37 -13.01 13.27
C ILE A 6 -5.13 -11.87 14.29
N LEU A 7 -4.07 -11.93 15.09
CA LEU A 7 -3.79 -10.92 16.13
C LEU A 7 -2.96 -9.72 15.64
N PHE A 8 -2.35 -9.77 14.45
CA PHE A 8 -1.51 -8.68 13.95
C PHE A 8 -2.26 -7.58 13.18
N LEU A 9 -3.52 -7.82 12.78
CA LEU A 9 -4.27 -6.92 11.90
C LEU A 9 -4.97 -5.76 12.63
N ASN A 10 -5.18 -5.83 13.95
CA ASN A 10 -5.84 -4.74 14.69
C ASN A 10 -4.89 -3.64 15.20
N LEU A 11 -3.57 -3.76 14.96
CA LEU A 11 -2.58 -2.74 15.33
C LEU A 11 -2.14 -1.84 14.16
N ILE A 12 -2.53 -2.16 12.94
CA ILE A 12 -2.07 -1.46 11.73
C ILE A 12 -2.90 -0.20 11.44
N PHE A 13 -4.14 -0.12 11.93
CA PHE A 13 -5.02 1.03 11.67
C PHE A 13 -4.82 2.25 12.59
N VAL A 14 -3.99 2.17 13.63
CA VAL A 14 -3.69 3.34 14.49
C VAL A 14 -2.46 4.12 14.00
N SER A 15 -1.65 3.60 13.08
CA SER A 15 -0.34 4.21 12.76
C SER A 15 -0.22 4.87 11.39
N VAL A 16 -1.19 4.70 10.46
CA VAL A 16 -1.14 5.41 9.17
C VAL A 16 -1.42 6.92 9.32
N ALA A 17 -2.09 7.35 10.40
CA ALA A 17 -2.22 8.78 10.74
C ALA A 17 -0.92 9.40 11.31
N ILE A 18 0.10 8.58 11.60
CA ILE A 18 1.45 9.02 12.02
C ILE A 18 2.38 9.04 10.80
N LEU A 19 1.89 9.41 9.62
CA LEU A 19 2.74 9.63 8.44
C LEU A 19 3.42 11.02 8.46
N ALA A 20 3.14 11.84 9.47
CA ALA A 20 3.77 13.14 9.68
C ALA A 20 3.90 13.56 11.16
N SER A 21 3.97 12.62 12.12
CA SER A 21 4.06 13.01 13.53
C SER A 21 5.51 13.16 13.97
N ASP A 22 5.86 14.34 14.47
CA ASP A 22 6.99 14.52 15.37
C ASP A 22 6.85 13.55 16.57
N LYS A 23 7.96 13.31 17.26
CA LYS A 23 7.96 12.54 18.51
C LYS A 23 6.91 13.14 19.45
N SER A 24 5.90 12.36 19.84
CA SER A 24 4.86 12.86 20.74
C SER A 24 5.42 13.12 22.14
N ASP A 25 4.88 14.15 22.81
CA ASP A 25 5.34 14.61 24.14
C ASP A 25 5.32 13.52 25.22
N GLY A 26 4.52 12.45 25.04
CA GLY A 26 4.41 11.32 25.96
C GLY A 26 5.30 10.11 25.64
N THR A 27 6.05 10.11 24.53
CA THR A 27 6.87 8.96 24.09
C THR A 27 8.30 9.10 24.59
N THR A 28 8.87 8.04 25.19
CA THR A 28 10.28 8.05 25.59
C THR A 28 11.21 7.98 24.37
N ASP A 29 12.46 8.41 24.51
CA ASP A 29 13.46 8.28 23.43
C ASP A 29 13.65 6.83 23.00
N GLU A 30 13.62 5.89 23.94
CA GLU A 30 13.75 4.46 23.64
C GLU A 30 12.59 3.94 22.79
N GLN A 31 11.34 4.30 23.13
CA GLN A 31 10.16 3.92 22.37
C GLN A 31 10.18 4.52 20.96
N TRP A 32 10.60 5.78 20.85
CA TRP A 32 10.71 6.47 19.57
C TRP A 32 11.78 5.83 18.67
N ASN A 33 12.96 5.52 19.23
CA ASN A 33 14.03 4.85 18.48
C ASN A 33 13.59 3.46 17.99
N LYS A 34 12.91 2.67 18.84
CA LYS A 34 12.34 1.38 18.42
C LYS A 34 11.33 1.51 17.28
N TYR A 35 10.50 2.56 17.31
CA TYR A 35 9.59 2.87 16.21
C TYR A 35 10.35 3.20 14.92
N LEU A 36 11.38 4.04 14.98
CA LEU A 36 12.19 4.41 13.82
C LEU A 36 12.91 3.20 13.21
N GLU A 37 13.48 2.32 14.03
CA GLU A 37 14.11 1.07 13.59
C GLU A 37 13.10 0.14 12.91
N HIS A 38 11.92 -0.01 13.51
CA HIS A 38 10.84 -0.81 12.93
C HIS A 38 10.38 -0.24 11.59
N LYS A 39 10.17 1.08 11.52
CA LYS A 39 9.78 1.79 10.29
C LYS A 39 10.83 1.60 9.19
N ALA A 40 12.11 1.80 9.50
CA ALA A 40 13.19 1.60 8.54
C ALA A 40 13.27 0.15 8.03
N THR A 41 13.09 -0.82 8.93
CA THR A 41 13.02 -2.24 8.57
C THR A 41 11.83 -2.53 7.66
N TRP A 42 10.66 -1.97 7.99
CA TRP A 42 9.45 -2.12 7.19
C TRP A 42 9.60 -1.50 5.79
N ASP A 43 10.08 -0.26 5.70
CA ASP A 43 10.32 0.41 4.42
C ASP A 43 11.31 -0.37 3.54
N LYS A 44 12.36 -0.95 4.15
CA LYS A 44 13.29 -1.85 3.47
C LYS A 44 12.58 -3.10 2.94
N MET A 45 11.77 -3.78 3.77
CA MET A 45 11.03 -4.96 3.33
C MET A 45 10.06 -4.65 2.18
N LEU A 46 9.37 -3.50 2.24
CA LEU A 46 8.49 -3.04 1.17
C LEU A 46 9.26 -2.76 -0.13
N LYS A 47 10.43 -2.14 -0.02
CA LYS A 47 11.30 -1.88 -1.17
C LYS A 47 11.84 -3.18 -1.77
N ASP A 48 12.28 -4.11 -0.95
CA ASP A 48 12.76 -5.43 -1.38
C ASP A 48 11.65 -6.21 -2.12
N ARG A 49 10.39 -6.13 -1.64
CA ARG A 49 9.25 -6.72 -2.35
C ARG A 49 9.04 -6.08 -3.72
N TYR A 50 9.10 -4.76 -3.81
CA TYR A 50 8.98 -4.07 -5.08
C TYR A 50 10.07 -4.52 -6.07
N ASP A 51 11.34 -4.51 -5.63
CA ASP A 51 12.48 -4.82 -6.49
C ASP A 51 12.46 -6.28 -6.97
N ASN A 52 12.08 -7.22 -6.11
CA ASN A 52 12.11 -8.65 -6.42
C ASN A 52 10.85 -9.16 -7.16
N GLU A 53 9.69 -8.55 -6.91
CA GLU A 53 8.41 -9.07 -7.40
C GLU A 53 7.71 -8.09 -8.35
N LEU A 54 7.34 -6.91 -7.83
CA LEU A 54 6.39 -6.01 -8.51
C LEU A 54 7.00 -5.30 -9.71
N LYS A 55 8.31 -5.03 -9.67
CA LYS A 55 9.04 -4.42 -10.79
C LYS A 55 8.99 -5.31 -12.04
N HIS A 56 9.13 -6.62 -11.86
CA HIS A 56 9.15 -7.58 -12.97
C HIS A 56 7.74 -8.06 -13.35
N THR A 57 6.82 -8.08 -12.39
CA THR A 57 5.43 -8.46 -12.60
C THR A 57 4.49 -7.40 -12.02
N PRO A 58 4.23 -6.30 -12.77
CA PRO A 58 3.35 -5.24 -12.30
C PRO A 58 1.95 -5.79 -11.96
N PRO A 59 1.36 -5.42 -10.81
CA PRO A 59 0.02 -5.84 -10.44
C PRO A 59 -0.98 -5.31 -11.48
N LYS A 60 -2.09 -6.03 -11.72
CA LYS A 60 -3.16 -5.51 -12.57
C LYS A 60 -3.92 -4.39 -11.83
N PRO A 61 -4.60 -3.47 -12.52
CA PRO A 61 -5.39 -2.48 -11.78
C PRO A 61 -6.63 -3.16 -11.15
N PRO A 62 -7.23 -2.55 -10.12
CA PRO A 62 -8.37 -3.10 -9.38
C PRO A 62 -9.53 -3.52 -10.28
N TRP A 63 -9.89 -2.70 -11.28
CA TRP A 63 -10.97 -2.96 -12.23
C TRP A 63 -10.70 -4.12 -13.19
N ILE A 64 -9.45 -4.55 -13.35
CA ILE A 64 -9.11 -5.74 -14.16
C ILE A 64 -9.01 -6.99 -13.28
N LYS A 65 -8.45 -6.86 -12.07
CA LYS A 65 -8.28 -7.99 -11.15
C LYS A 65 -9.60 -8.41 -10.50
N TYR A 66 -10.43 -7.43 -10.13
CA TYR A 66 -11.71 -7.60 -9.46
C TYR A 66 -12.80 -6.81 -10.21
N PRO A 67 -13.15 -7.23 -11.45
CA PRO A 67 -14.04 -6.45 -12.33
C PRO A 67 -15.46 -6.27 -11.77
N ASN A 68 -15.89 -7.14 -10.85
CA ASN A 68 -17.23 -7.09 -10.24
C ASN A 68 -17.26 -6.26 -8.95
N ARG A 69 -16.16 -5.59 -8.58
CA ARG A 69 -16.06 -4.81 -7.34
C ARG A 69 -16.03 -3.33 -7.69
N HIS A 70 -17.08 -2.63 -7.28
CA HIS A 70 -17.14 -1.17 -7.38
C HIS A 70 -16.11 -0.53 -6.43
N PRO A 71 -15.48 0.61 -6.76
CA PRO A 71 -14.44 1.22 -5.91
C PRO A 71 -14.90 1.59 -4.49
N THR A 72 -16.20 1.77 -4.27
CA THR A 72 -16.78 2.06 -2.94
C THR A 72 -17.14 0.83 -2.12
N ASP A 73 -16.92 -0.38 -2.65
CA ASP A 73 -17.21 -1.64 -1.96
C ASP A 73 -16.35 -1.76 -0.68
N ILE A 74 -16.98 -2.20 0.42
CA ILE A 74 -16.29 -2.47 1.69
C ILE A 74 -15.13 -3.47 1.53
N PHE A 75 -15.19 -4.32 0.50
CA PHE A 75 -14.10 -5.21 0.10
C PHE A 75 -12.74 -4.50 0.03
N TRP A 76 -12.69 -3.24 -0.41
CA TRP A 76 -11.45 -2.48 -0.54
C TRP A 76 -10.90 -1.93 0.78
N ARG A 77 -11.71 -1.97 1.84
CA ARG A 77 -11.38 -1.41 3.16
C ARG A 77 -10.99 -2.49 4.17
N MET A 78 -10.99 -3.76 3.77
CA MET A 78 -10.62 -4.86 4.65
C MET A 78 -10.14 -6.10 3.89
N GLY A 79 -9.23 -6.84 4.52
CA GLY A 79 -8.79 -8.16 4.05
C GLY A 79 -8.19 -8.09 2.64
N ASN A 80 -8.52 -9.07 1.79
CA ASN A 80 -7.85 -9.23 0.50
C ASN A 80 -7.92 -8.00 -0.43
N GLY A 81 -8.99 -7.20 -0.36
CA GLY A 81 -9.11 -6.01 -1.22
C GLY A 81 -8.24 -4.87 -0.72
N GLU A 82 -8.17 -4.67 0.59
CA GLU A 82 -7.25 -3.74 1.24
C GLU A 82 -5.80 -4.13 0.95
N ASP A 83 -5.44 -5.40 1.19
CA ASP A 83 -4.11 -5.93 0.90
C ASP A 83 -3.75 -5.68 -0.57
N TYR A 84 -4.69 -5.86 -1.49
CA TYR A 84 -4.45 -5.63 -2.92
C TYR A 84 -4.17 -4.16 -3.25
N LEU A 85 -4.97 -3.23 -2.69
CA LEU A 85 -4.82 -1.81 -2.95
C LEU A 85 -3.56 -1.25 -2.29
N ALA A 86 -3.30 -1.58 -1.03
CA ALA A 86 -2.19 -1.05 -0.27
C ALA A 86 -0.87 -1.76 -0.61
N ASP A 87 -0.82 -3.09 -0.49
CA ASP A 87 0.44 -3.84 -0.52
C ASP A 87 0.95 -4.13 -1.93
N TYR A 88 0.07 -4.13 -2.94
CA TYR A 88 0.46 -4.44 -4.32
C TYR A 88 0.34 -3.20 -5.21
N PHE A 89 -0.88 -2.68 -5.35
CA PHE A 89 -1.15 -1.60 -6.28
C PHE A 89 -0.44 -0.31 -5.82
N GLY A 90 -0.73 0.17 -4.61
CA GLY A 90 -0.09 1.37 -4.04
C GLY A 90 1.42 1.22 -3.91
N LEU A 91 1.90 0.07 -3.44
CA LEU A 91 3.34 -0.22 -3.35
C LEU A 91 4.06 -0.12 -4.70
N TYR A 92 3.45 -0.65 -5.77
CA TYR A 92 4.02 -0.55 -7.11
C TYR A 92 4.19 0.90 -7.54
N PHE A 93 3.16 1.74 -7.39
CA PHE A 93 3.26 3.16 -7.78
C PHE A 93 4.20 3.96 -6.88
N LYS A 94 4.28 3.65 -5.58
CA LYS A 94 5.19 4.32 -4.63
C LYS A 94 6.66 4.25 -5.07
N TYR A 95 7.09 3.13 -5.63
CA TYR A 95 8.50 2.90 -6.00
C TYR A 95 8.78 2.92 -7.50
N SER A 96 7.74 2.89 -8.34
CA SER A 96 7.92 2.96 -9.79
C SER A 96 8.41 4.32 -10.25
N SER A 97 9.23 4.32 -11.28
CA SER A 97 9.61 5.54 -11.98
C SER A 97 8.42 6.12 -12.74
N LYS A 98 8.46 7.43 -13.01
CA LYS A 98 7.45 8.12 -13.84
C LYS A 98 7.27 7.45 -15.22
N ALA A 99 8.35 6.92 -15.80
CA ALA A 99 8.30 6.23 -17.08
C ALA A 99 7.52 4.91 -16.99
N GLU A 100 7.76 4.10 -15.95
CA GLU A 100 7.02 2.85 -15.71
C GLU A 100 5.55 3.11 -15.41
N ILE A 101 5.26 4.16 -14.63
CA ILE A 101 3.89 4.60 -14.32
C ILE A 101 3.18 5.02 -15.62
N ASN A 102 3.80 5.84 -16.47
CA ASN A 102 3.21 6.25 -17.74
C ASN A 102 2.95 5.06 -18.67
N ALA A 103 3.90 4.13 -18.79
CA ALA A 103 3.71 2.92 -19.58
C ALA A 103 2.56 2.04 -19.04
N TYR A 104 2.43 1.97 -17.71
CA TYR A 104 1.35 1.25 -17.05
C TYR A 104 -0.03 1.84 -17.39
N LYS A 105 -0.19 3.16 -17.30
CA LYS A 105 -1.44 3.87 -17.60
C LYS A 105 -1.87 3.69 -19.06
N LEU A 106 -0.92 3.71 -19.99
CA LEU A 106 -1.21 3.45 -21.40
C LEU A 106 -1.69 2.02 -21.64
N LYS A 107 -1.09 1.04 -20.92
CA LYS A 107 -1.50 -0.36 -21.00
C LYS A 107 -2.86 -0.62 -20.34
N TYR A 108 -3.16 0.10 -19.27
CA TYR A 108 -4.35 -0.08 -18.47
C TYR A 108 -5.07 1.26 -18.30
N PRO A 109 -5.90 1.68 -19.26
CA PRO A 109 -6.71 2.88 -19.07
C PRO A 109 -7.67 2.70 -17.89
N GLU A 110 -7.99 3.81 -17.24
CA GLU A 110 -8.95 3.84 -16.13
C GLU A 110 -10.32 3.35 -16.59
N HIS A 111 -10.95 2.55 -15.74
CA HIS A 111 -12.36 2.22 -15.91
C HIS A 111 -13.23 3.42 -15.52
N THR A 112 -14.42 3.55 -16.11
CA THR A 112 -15.34 4.68 -15.84
C THR A 112 -15.64 4.87 -14.37
N ASP A 113 -15.77 3.78 -13.63
CA ASP A 113 -16.08 3.82 -12.20
C ASP A 113 -14.85 4.17 -11.34
N TRP A 114 -13.65 4.06 -11.91
CA TRP A 114 -12.35 4.26 -11.24
C TRP A 114 -11.63 5.52 -11.72
N LEU A 115 -12.35 6.45 -12.36
CA LEU A 115 -11.78 7.69 -12.85
C LEU A 115 -11.11 8.50 -11.72
N GLY A 116 -9.94 9.06 -12.01
CA GLY A 116 -9.16 9.84 -11.06
C GLY A 116 -8.29 9.01 -10.11
N THR A 117 -8.29 7.67 -10.25
CA THR A 117 -7.43 6.79 -9.45
C THR A 117 -5.94 7.13 -9.66
N TYR A 118 -5.49 7.27 -10.90
CA TYR A 118 -4.11 7.58 -11.21
C TYR A 118 -3.69 8.98 -10.75
N GLU A 119 -4.58 9.96 -10.85
CA GLU A 119 -4.33 11.31 -10.34
C GLU A 119 -4.15 11.29 -8.82
N SER A 120 -4.99 10.54 -8.09
CA SER A 120 -4.90 10.41 -6.63
C SER A 120 -3.62 9.75 -6.12
N ILE A 121 -2.97 8.93 -6.94
CA ILE A 121 -1.74 8.21 -6.57
C ILE A 121 -0.49 9.04 -6.83
N GLU A 122 -0.56 9.99 -7.76
CA GLU A 122 0.56 10.86 -8.12
C GLU A 122 0.65 12.14 -7.30
N ASN A 123 -0.43 12.51 -6.60
CA ASN A 123 -0.52 13.65 -5.69
C ASN A 123 -0.03 13.30 -4.28
#